data_AF-A0A920UTP8-F1
#
_entry.id   AF-A0A920UTP8-F1
#
_cell.length_a   1.000
_cell.length_b   1.000
_cell.length_c   1.000
_cell.angle_alpha   90.00
_cell.angle_beta   90.00
_cell.angle_gamma   90.00
#
_symmetry.space_group_name_H-M   'P 1'
#
loop_
_entity.id
_entity.type
_entity.pdbx_description
1 polymer ?
#
loop_
_entity_poly.entity_id
_entity_poly.type
_entity_poly.pdbx_seq_one_letter_code
_entity_poly.pdbx_strand_id
1 'polypeptide(L)'
;MHQDLSGLNTPESAIAAGFFPALGDIPGMGIHYVNLSMGLDKDYNIDLPNQLLFSPIDGEEKLVGAAYAFVDVPDTDVQLPFESEFASWHDHPQFANDGETLHMLHVWFVDSSNGPFAGLNFWLPYRTADIEIPNPCWMGKGKIC
;
A
#
# COMPACT_ATOMS: atom_id res chain seq x y z
N MET A 1 -18.55 -10.00 3.58
CA MET A 1 -19.13 -8.75 4.12
C MET A 1 -17.99 -7.76 4.04
N HIS A 2 -18.03 -6.79 3.13
CA HIS A 2 -16.97 -5.78 3.04
C HIS A 2 -16.93 -5.03 4.37
N GLN A 3 -15.81 -5.12 5.09
CA GLN A 3 -15.59 -4.27 6.25
C GLN A 3 -15.35 -2.86 5.70
N ASP A 4 -16.20 -1.93 6.09
CA ASP A 4 -16.14 -0.57 5.57
C ASP A 4 -14.91 0.14 6.13
N LEU A 5 -13.91 0.35 5.28
CA LEU A 5 -12.71 1.12 5.60
C LEU A 5 -13.02 2.59 5.91
N SER A 6 -14.26 3.06 5.69
CA SER A 6 -14.68 4.44 6.03
C SER A 6 -14.43 4.81 7.49
N GLY A 7 -14.47 3.82 8.41
CA GLY A 7 -14.17 4.01 9.82
C GLY A 7 -12.68 4.07 10.17
N LEU A 8 -11.80 3.89 9.19
CA LEU A 8 -10.33 3.84 9.33
C LEU A 8 -9.64 4.96 8.54
N ASN A 9 -10.37 6.04 8.24
CA ASN A 9 -9.92 7.11 7.35
C ASN A 9 -8.99 8.15 8.01
N THR A 10 -8.74 8.05 9.32
CA THR A 10 -7.74 8.88 10.03
C THR A 10 -6.71 8.05 10.79
N PRO A 11 -5.50 8.56 11.00
CA PRO A 11 -4.50 7.89 11.84
C PRO A 11 -5.01 7.52 13.23
N GLU A 12 -5.81 8.38 13.87
CA GLU A 12 -6.35 8.13 15.21
C GLU A 12 -7.33 6.96 15.20
N SER A 13 -8.20 6.88 14.18
CA SER A 13 -9.15 5.78 14.02
C SER A 13 -8.45 4.45 13.72
N ALA A 14 -7.38 4.48 12.91
CA ALA A 14 -6.53 3.33 12.65
C ALA A 14 -5.83 2.85 13.93
N ILE A 15 -5.28 3.76 14.73
CA ILE A 15 -4.67 3.43 16.03
C ILE A 15 -5.68 2.82 16.98
N ALA A 16 -6.89 3.38 17.07
CA ALA A 16 -7.96 2.82 17.89
C ALA A 16 -8.39 1.42 17.44
N ALA A 17 -8.23 1.10 16.15
CA ALA A 17 -8.47 -0.22 15.57
C ALA A 17 -7.28 -1.19 15.68
N GLY A 18 -6.17 -0.80 16.32
CA GLY A 18 -5.02 -1.65 16.57
C GLY A 18 -3.91 -1.58 15.52
N PHE A 19 -3.99 -0.64 14.57
CA PHE A 19 -2.88 -0.34 13.68
C PHE A 19 -1.85 0.56 14.39
N PHE A 20 -0.59 0.50 13.99
CA PHE A 20 0.45 1.40 14.49
C PHE A 20 1.37 1.86 13.35
N PRO A 21 1.90 3.10 13.39
CA PRO A 21 2.80 3.59 12.35
C PRO A 21 4.10 2.78 12.35
N ALA A 22 4.47 2.30 11.18
CA ALA A 22 5.65 1.54 10.87
C ALA A 22 6.43 2.24 9.76
N LEU A 23 7.76 2.13 9.82
CA LEU A 23 8.71 2.55 8.76
C LEU A 23 8.83 4.07 8.49
N GLY A 24 8.04 4.92 9.14
CA GLY A 24 8.07 6.37 8.91
C GLY A 24 7.48 6.77 7.56
N ASP A 25 7.66 8.03 7.15
CA ASP A 25 7.21 8.50 5.84
C ASP A 25 8.16 8.00 4.74
N ILE A 26 7.65 7.11 3.89
CA ILE A 26 8.40 6.58 2.76
C ILE A 26 7.98 7.33 1.49
N PRO A 27 8.92 8.00 0.78
CA PRO A 27 8.60 8.72 -0.45
C PRO A 27 7.86 7.85 -1.47
N GLY A 28 6.68 8.31 -1.88
CA GLY A 28 5.84 7.59 -2.83
C GLY A 28 4.94 6.51 -2.21
N MET A 29 4.97 6.34 -0.88
CA MET A 29 4.04 5.46 -0.17
C MET A 29 3.32 6.12 1.00
N GLY A 30 3.94 7.11 1.64
CA GLY A 30 3.46 7.67 2.90
C GLY A 30 3.87 6.80 4.09
N ILE A 31 3.18 6.97 5.21
CA ILE A 31 3.39 6.22 6.44
C ILE A 31 2.53 4.98 6.42
N HIS A 32 3.16 3.82 6.60
CA HIS A 32 2.45 2.55 6.76
C HIS A 32 1.94 2.43 8.19
N TYR A 33 0.66 2.14 8.35
CA TYR A 33 0.05 1.76 9.62
C TYR A 33 -0.24 0.27 9.55
N VAL A 34 0.41 -0.52 10.39
CA VAL A 34 0.39 -1.99 10.33
C VAL A 34 -0.41 -2.57 11.48
N ASN A 35 -1.19 -3.62 11.24
CA ASN A 35 -1.87 -4.37 12.28
C ASN A 35 -1.36 -5.83 12.32
N LEU A 36 -0.39 -6.09 13.20
CA LEU A 36 0.20 -7.43 13.34
C LEU A 36 -0.75 -8.45 13.97
N SER A 37 -1.81 -8.01 14.66
CA SER A 37 -2.80 -8.94 15.24
C SER A 37 -3.64 -9.65 14.17
N MET A 38 -3.65 -9.11 12.95
CA MET A 38 -4.29 -9.73 11.79
C MET A 38 -3.43 -10.82 11.14
N GLY A 39 -2.23 -11.07 11.66
CA GLY A 39 -1.32 -12.08 11.13
C GLY A 39 -0.59 -11.64 9.85
N LEU A 40 0.51 -12.35 9.59
CA LEU A 40 1.26 -12.34 8.34
C LEU A 40 1.34 -13.77 7.77
N ASP A 41 0.39 -14.63 8.13
CA ASP A 41 0.30 -15.98 7.58
C ASP A 41 -0.42 -15.97 6.22
N LYS A 42 -0.46 -17.15 5.59
CA LYS A 42 -0.97 -17.33 4.23
C LYS A 42 -2.50 -17.26 4.15
N ASP A 43 -3.18 -17.27 5.29
CA ASP A 43 -4.64 -17.22 5.42
C ASP A 43 -5.15 -15.77 5.56
N TYR A 44 -4.51 -14.82 4.88
CA TYR A 44 -4.87 -13.41 4.96
C TYR A 44 -6.26 -13.13 4.38
N ASN A 45 -6.95 -12.18 5.00
CA ASN A 45 -8.30 -11.80 4.62
C ASN A 45 -8.28 -10.74 3.51
N ILE A 46 -8.72 -11.09 2.29
CA ILE A 46 -8.78 -10.16 1.16
C ILE A 46 -9.74 -8.97 1.38
N ASP A 47 -10.74 -9.12 2.26
CA ASP A 47 -11.68 -8.05 2.59
C ASP A 47 -11.12 -7.08 3.65
N LEU A 48 -9.96 -7.39 4.25
CA LEU A 48 -9.39 -6.61 5.34
C LEU A 48 -7.87 -6.45 5.19
N PRO A 49 -7.37 -5.32 4.65
CA PRO A 49 -5.94 -5.09 4.52
C PRO A 49 -5.29 -4.98 5.90
N ASN A 50 -4.14 -5.64 6.09
CA ASN A 50 -3.38 -5.58 7.35
C ASN A 50 -2.46 -4.34 7.42
N GLN A 51 -2.46 -3.50 6.38
CA GLN A 51 -1.76 -2.23 6.36
C GLN A 51 -2.61 -1.12 5.74
N LEU A 52 -2.52 0.08 6.30
CA LEU A 52 -3.12 1.32 5.82
C LEU A 52 -2.01 2.31 5.48
N LEU A 53 -2.19 3.13 4.45
CA LEU A 53 -1.20 4.12 4.03
C LEU A 53 -1.77 5.52 4.23
N PHE A 54 -1.10 6.31 5.06
CA PHE A 54 -1.46 7.69 5.35
C PHE A 54 -0.41 8.65 4.82
N SER A 55 -0.86 9.78 4.29
CA SER A 55 0.03 10.81 3.78
C SER A 55 -0.64 12.18 3.94
N PRO A 56 0.13 13.26 4.20
CA PRO A 56 -0.42 14.60 4.27
C PRO A 56 -0.77 15.10 2.88
N ILE A 57 -2.05 15.29 2.57
CA ILE A 57 -2.54 15.84 1.30
C ILE A 57 -3.28 17.14 1.62
N ASP A 58 -2.85 18.24 1.01
CA ASP A 58 -3.36 19.59 1.30
C ASP A 58 -3.19 19.99 2.79
N GLY A 59 -2.16 19.46 3.45
CA GLY A 59 -1.88 19.73 4.86
C GLY A 59 -2.68 18.89 5.87
N GLU A 60 -3.49 17.94 5.41
CA GLU A 60 -4.25 17.02 6.27
C GLU A 60 -3.80 15.57 6.04
N GLU A 61 -3.67 14.78 7.11
CA GLU A 61 -3.43 13.33 6.99
C GLU A 61 -4.64 12.65 6.37
N LYS A 62 -4.45 12.05 5.18
CA LYS A 62 -5.50 11.32 4.46
C LYS A 62 -5.10 9.87 4.28
N LEU A 63 -6.08 8.98 4.35
CA LEU A 63 -5.93 7.59 3.92
C LEU A 63 -5.77 7.57 2.39
N VAL A 64 -4.56 7.30 1.92
CA VAL A 64 -4.21 7.35 0.48
C VAL A 64 -4.16 5.95 -0.15
N GLY A 65 -4.11 4.91 0.66
CA GLY A 65 -4.13 3.53 0.19
C GLY A 65 -4.21 2.50 1.31
N ALA A 66 -4.17 1.25 0.91
CA ALA A 66 -4.06 0.09 1.77
C ALA A 66 -3.04 -0.90 1.19
N ALA A 67 -2.53 -1.81 2.03
CA ALA A 67 -1.73 -2.92 1.56
C ALA A 67 -2.08 -4.23 2.26
N TYR A 68 -1.88 -5.31 1.52
CA TYR A 68 -1.99 -6.68 2.00
C TYR A 68 -0.58 -7.24 2.06
N ALA A 69 -0.25 -7.93 3.16
CA ALA A 69 1.04 -8.55 3.29
C ALA A 69 0.97 -9.92 3.98
N PHE A 70 1.83 -10.84 3.58
CA PHE A 70 2.05 -12.11 4.27
C PHE A 70 3.50 -12.56 4.09
N VAL A 71 3.98 -13.44 4.96
CA VAL A 71 5.33 -14.01 4.89
C VAL A 71 5.25 -15.42 4.33
N ASP A 72 6.08 -15.69 3.33
CA ASP A 72 6.31 -17.04 2.80
C ASP A 72 7.68 -17.11 2.10
N VAL A 73 8.04 -18.27 1.57
CA VAL A 73 9.16 -18.38 0.63
C VAL A 73 8.93 -17.49 -0.61
N PRO A 74 10.00 -16.99 -1.26
CA PRO A 74 9.91 -16.44 -2.61
C PRO A 74 9.26 -17.44 -3.57
N ASP A 75 8.65 -16.93 -4.65
CA ASP A 75 7.89 -17.75 -5.62
C ASP A 75 6.83 -18.64 -4.95
N THR A 76 6.07 -18.06 -4.02
CA THR A 76 5.05 -18.76 -3.24
C THR A 76 4.01 -19.49 -4.11
N ASP A 77 3.59 -20.67 -3.65
CA ASP A 77 2.47 -21.42 -4.22
C ASP A 77 1.10 -20.88 -3.78
N VAL A 78 1.07 -19.88 -2.90
CA VAL A 78 -0.17 -19.20 -2.48
C VAL A 78 -0.78 -18.51 -3.69
N GLN A 79 -2.07 -18.72 -3.93
CA GLN A 79 -2.77 -18.01 -4.98
C GLN A 79 -2.85 -16.52 -4.64
N LEU A 80 -2.21 -15.70 -5.45
CA LEU A 80 -2.17 -14.25 -5.29
C LEU A 80 -3.45 -13.61 -5.88
N PRO A 81 -4.37 -13.08 -5.05
CA PRO A 81 -5.55 -12.39 -5.50
C PRO A 81 -5.14 -11.07 -6.15
N PHE A 82 -5.97 -10.63 -7.09
CA PHE A 82 -5.76 -9.42 -7.87
C PHE A 82 -4.53 -9.44 -8.80
N GLU A 83 -3.67 -10.48 -8.76
CA GLU A 83 -2.53 -10.61 -9.68
C GLU A 83 -3.00 -10.52 -11.14
N SER A 84 -2.45 -9.55 -11.86
CA SER A 84 -2.81 -9.24 -13.24
C SER A 84 -1.71 -8.40 -13.90
N GLU A 85 -1.89 -8.06 -15.18
CA GLU A 85 -0.99 -7.14 -15.87
C GLU A 85 -0.93 -5.72 -15.24
N PHE A 86 -1.91 -5.38 -14.39
CA PHE A 86 -2.04 -4.06 -13.77
C PHE A 86 -1.82 -4.06 -12.26
N ALA A 87 -1.69 -5.23 -11.64
CA ALA A 87 -1.58 -5.41 -10.20
C ALA A 87 -0.63 -6.56 -9.94
N SER A 88 0.52 -6.24 -9.36
CA SER A 88 1.57 -7.21 -9.11
C SER A 88 1.98 -7.15 -7.66
N TRP A 89 2.02 -8.32 -7.05
CA TRP A 89 2.66 -8.49 -5.75
C TRP A 89 4.16 -8.29 -5.89
N HIS A 90 4.80 -7.86 -4.80
CA HIS A 90 6.25 -7.65 -4.76
C HIS A 90 6.82 -8.02 -3.39
N ASP A 91 8.14 -8.22 -3.36
CA ASP A 91 8.86 -8.81 -2.25
C ASP A 91 9.64 -7.80 -1.41
N HIS A 92 9.64 -8.05 -0.10
CA HIS A 92 10.46 -7.35 0.87
C HIS A 92 11.22 -8.35 1.76
N PRO A 93 12.36 -8.89 1.29
CA PRO A 93 13.14 -9.88 2.05
C PRO A 93 13.68 -9.33 3.37
N GLN A 94 13.89 -8.02 3.49
CA GLN A 94 14.38 -7.39 4.72
C GLN A 94 13.39 -7.46 5.90
N PHE A 95 12.14 -7.85 5.67
CA PHE A 95 11.10 -7.95 6.69
C PHE A 95 10.72 -9.40 7.04
N ALA A 96 11.50 -10.38 6.58
CA ALA A 96 11.26 -11.81 6.83
C ALA A 96 12.54 -12.52 7.33
N ASN A 97 12.43 -13.80 7.70
CA ASN A 97 13.58 -14.61 8.07
C ASN A 97 14.39 -15.05 6.84
N ASP A 98 15.59 -15.59 7.07
CA ASP A 98 16.41 -16.17 6.00
C ASP A 98 15.64 -17.24 5.22
N GLY A 99 15.53 -17.05 3.89
CA GLY A 99 14.80 -17.94 2.99
C GLY A 99 13.31 -17.60 2.81
N GLU A 100 12.81 -16.57 3.49
CA GLU A 100 11.45 -16.05 3.38
C GLU A 100 11.46 -14.61 2.82
N THR A 101 10.28 -14.11 2.46
CA THR A 101 10.03 -12.73 2.05
C THR A 101 8.66 -12.28 2.56
N LEU A 102 8.51 -10.99 2.83
CA LEU A 102 7.21 -10.38 2.98
C LEU A 102 6.66 -10.07 1.59
N HIS A 103 5.68 -10.84 1.15
CA HIS A 103 4.88 -10.59 -0.06
C HIS A 103 3.94 -9.43 0.21
N MET A 104 3.87 -8.46 -0.69
CA MET A 104 3.02 -7.27 -0.51
C MET A 104 2.31 -6.84 -1.79
N LEU A 105 1.03 -6.45 -1.64
CA LEU A 105 0.23 -5.78 -2.67
C LEU A 105 -0.26 -4.44 -2.13
N HIS A 106 0.05 -3.37 -2.86
CA HIS A 106 -0.46 -2.02 -2.60
C HIS A 106 -1.74 -1.76 -3.39
N VAL A 107 -2.66 -0.99 -2.80
CA VAL A 107 -3.88 -0.47 -3.44
C VAL A 107 -4.01 1.01 -3.12
N TRP A 108 -4.02 1.86 -4.14
CA TRP A 108 -4.15 3.32 -4.01
C TRP A 108 -5.61 3.78 -4.11
N PHE A 109 -6.02 4.61 -3.16
CA PHE A 109 -7.34 5.27 -3.15
C PHE A 109 -7.31 6.68 -3.76
N VAL A 110 -6.11 7.12 -4.14
CA VAL A 110 -5.84 8.36 -4.87
C VAL A 110 -5.20 8.00 -6.21
N ASP A 111 -5.29 8.88 -7.23
CA ASP A 111 -4.66 8.53 -8.51
C ASP A 111 -3.16 8.28 -8.35
N SER A 112 -2.71 7.23 -9.03
CA SER A 112 -1.33 6.77 -8.99
C SER A 112 -0.73 6.75 -10.38
N SER A 113 0.54 7.19 -10.43
CA SER A 113 1.34 7.33 -11.65
C SER A 113 1.36 6.09 -12.57
N ASN A 114 1.27 4.90 -11.98
CA ASN A 114 1.35 3.63 -12.70
C ASN A 114 0.11 2.74 -12.44
N GLY A 115 -1.02 3.36 -12.09
CA GLY A 115 -2.28 2.66 -11.82
C GLY A 115 -2.51 2.30 -10.34
N PRO A 116 -3.73 1.84 -10.03
CA PRO A 116 -4.21 1.71 -8.65
C PRO A 116 -3.48 0.63 -7.82
N PHE A 117 -2.72 -0.27 -8.45
CA PHE A 117 -1.99 -1.34 -7.76
C PHE A 117 -0.47 -1.22 -7.91
N ALA A 118 0.03 -0.06 -8.32
CA ALA A 118 1.47 0.16 -8.43
C ALA A 118 2.15 0.00 -7.06
N GLY A 119 3.33 -0.63 -7.01
CA GLY A 119 4.08 -0.76 -5.75
C GLY A 119 4.51 0.59 -5.15
N LEU A 120 4.58 1.65 -5.96
CA LEU A 120 4.85 3.03 -5.55
C LEU A 120 3.91 4.00 -6.27
N ASN A 121 3.52 5.08 -5.61
CA ASN A 121 2.84 6.21 -6.22
C ASN A 121 3.78 7.41 -6.36
N PHE A 122 4.42 7.56 -7.52
CA PHE A 122 5.34 8.69 -7.78
C PHE A 122 4.67 10.06 -7.83
N TRP A 123 3.34 10.13 -7.88
CA TRP A 123 2.62 11.39 -7.78
C TRP A 123 2.39 11.84 -6.34
N LEU A 124 2.50 10.93 -5.37
CA LEU A 124 2.24 11.23 -3.97
C LEU A 124 3.13 12.37 -3.44
N PRO A 125 4.46 12.39 -3.65
CA PRO A 125 5.32 13.47 -3.15
C PRO A 125 4.97 14.85 -3.70
N TYR A 126 4.41 14.94 -4.91
CA TYR A 126 3.96 16.20 -5.48
C TYR A 126 2.68 16.69 -4.81
N ARG A 127 1.74 15.78 -4.57
CA ARG A 127 0.50 16.07 -3.85
C ARG A 127 0.76 16.50 -2.40
N THR A 128 1.68 15.83 -1.71
CA THR A 128 2.05 16.20 -0.34
C THR A 128 2.72 17.57 -0.26
N ALA A 129 3.41 17.97 -1.33
CA ALA A 129 4.07 19.27 -1.43
C ALA A 129 3.17 20.39 -1.98
N ASP A 130 1.93 20.10 -2.36
CA ASP A 130 1.04 21.01 -3.10
C ASP A 130 1.70 21.57 -4.38
N ILE A 131 2.36 20.68 -5.13
CA ILE A 131 3.04 20.99 -6.38
C ILE A 131 2.32 20.27 -7.53
N GLU A 132 2.23 20.95 -8.68
CA GLU A 132 1.67 20.37 -9.90
C GLU A 132 2.39 19.06 -10.26
N ILE A 133 1.61 18.00 -10.48
CA ILE A 133 2.12 16.70 -10.93
C ILE A 133 2.73 16.87 -12.33
N PRO A 134 3.98 16.45 -12.56
CA PRO A 134 4.60 16.53 -13.88
C PRO A 134 3.76 15.82 -14.94
N ASN A 135 3.82 16.33 -16.17
CA ASN A 135 3.07 15.76 -17.29
C ASN A 135 3.23 14.22 -17.33
N PRO A 136 2.14 13.45 -17.23
CA PRO A 136 2.19 11.99 -17.24
C PRO A 136 2.93 11.40 -18.45
N CYS A 137 2.94 12.11 -19.59
CA CYS A 137 3.70 11.72 -20.79
C CYS A 137 5.21 11.65 -20.56
N TRP A 138 5.75 12.33 -19.55
CA TRP A 138 7.17 12.30 -19.21
C TRP A 138 7.51 11.20 -18.21
N MET A 139 6.52 10.70 -17.48
CA MET A 139 6.70 9.78 -16.34
C MET A 139 6.31 8.32 -16.68
N GLY A 140 5.57 8.07 -17.76
CA GLY A 140 5.16 6.74 -18.17
C GLY A 140 6.11 6.05 -19.16
N LYS A 141 6.21 4.71 -19.08
CA LYS A 141 6.78 3.87 -20.16
C LYS A 141 5.75 3.63 -21.29
N GLY A 142 5.22 4.72 -21.86
CA GLY A 142 4.41 4.70 -23.09
C GLY A 142 2.97 4.18 -22.98
N LYS A 143 2.07 4.84 -23.73
CA LYS A 143 0.63 4.56 -23.96
C LYS A 143 -0.43 5.16 -23.04
N ILE A 144 -0.11 6.16 -22.22
CA ILE A 144 -1.14 7.10 -21.72
C ILE A 144 -0.85 8.50 -22.27
N CYS A 145 -0.33 8.51 -23.49
CA CYS A 145 -0.32 9.51 -24.55
C CYS A 145 -0.14 8.68 -25.84
#